data_AF-U1PCK4-F1
#
_entry.id   AF-U1PCK4-F1
#
_cell.length_a   1.000
_cell.length_b   1.000
_cell.length_c   1.000
_cell.angle_alpha   90.00
_cell.angle_beta   90.00
_cell.angle_gamma   90.00
#
_symmetry.space_group_name_H-M   'P 1'
#
loop_
_entity.id
_entity.type
_entity.pdbx_description
1 polymer ?
#
loop_
_entity_poly.entity_id
_entity_poly.type
_entity_poly.pdbx_seq_one_letter_code
_entity_poly.pdbx_strand_id
1 'polypeptide(L)'
;MVPSWLLAANRRRNSALAGLCIAALALPTLANAAPEQSVENERTWVGTQIGSTIAKDRFCDVNGDGRGYGSTSSGKQDIVTASPSGLVTVIPGGNPGGKMPVAGTSSFKIPASPDVSVSCVLDVDHDGKDEILVSSSTAGKAWLIYGRTDFSDVDYTKLSEKGQGFTITGTPGTTHFSAVFAGKYDGDYRSDIVVLNPEGNYSVAYLLNADSRSDKDLNDYTTSNQKLYSPTGMFFDSVQPVGNVDGSGHTDYVFTTSDANGKHGKAWLVTNIGTSSFLNDPFAGIPEINLEENTYLGKATTAANAGDVNGDGYDDTLIGFNGGVALLYGASTLPNTYTINSANQTDPNVAVLTGTGSGWSVASYAREGKPNLVAVGAPHAGDGEVYYFPTTAFTAGSHPISGLGDQVTTIKAKQPGTRFGISVAFSGAWPTETPILVAGADNATKETPASAADFGPNAYIQAVYLGPAATPTPVPTQTAPAAPTQEPTAEPTREPTAAPTQEPTAIAIPQEPRTPLSPLPVVPAKPSPLPAPVDAGVLVTDKLTSANAKVKTGAVRSSKLAITGLDATAGLFALALLATGVGALVLRSRRNA
;
A
#
# COMPACT_ATOMS: atom_id res chain seq x y z
N MET A 1 22.66 24.49 -72.30
CA MET A 1 23.76 23.50 -72.30
C MET A 1 23.71 22.73 -70.99
N VAL A 2 23.66 21.41 -71.09
CA VAL A 2 23.78 20.33 -70.08
C VAL A 2 25.31 20.12 -69.81
N PRO A 3 25.88 19.38 -68.82
CA PRO A 3 25.57 19.00 -67.41
C PRO A 3 26.81 18.97 -66.43
N SER A 4 26.64 18.35 -65.24
CA SER A 4 27.54 17.37 -64.55
C SER A 4 28.72 17.76 -63.62
N TRP A 5 28.58 17.39 -62.33
CA TRP A 5 29.31 16.36 -61.54
C TRP A 5 30.87 16.20 -61.58
N LEU A 6 31.43 15.94 -60.37
CA LEU A 6 32.51 14.99 -59.96
C LEU A 6 33.95 15.48 -59.60
N LEU A 7 34.32 15.07 -58.36
CA LEU A 7 35.55 14.37 -57.89
C LEU A 7 36.93 15.07 -57.79
N ALA A 8 37.49 14.99 -56.58
CA ALA A 8 38.79 14.36 -56.23
C ALA A 8 38.82 14.15 -54.70
N ALA A 9 38.93 12.98 -54.05
CA ALA A 9 39.73 11.75 -54.17
C ALA A 9 41.17 11.85 -53.60
N ASN A 10 41.41 11.22 -52.42
CA ASN A 10 42.56 10.31 -52.18
C ASN A 10 42.44 9.59 -50.81
N ARG A 11 42.08 8.29 -50.80
CA ARG A 11 42.95 7.09 -50.68
C ARG A 11 43.57 6.85 -49.29
N ARG A 12 43.19 5.73 -48.64
CA ARG A 12 43.85 4.41 -48.74
C ARG A 12 42.96 3.29 -48.17
N ARG A 13 42.95 2.14 -48.87
CA ARG A 13 42.33 0.86 -48.49
C ARG A 13 43.37 -0.04 -47.81
N ASN A 14 42.94 -0.88 -46.86
CA ASN A 14 43.08 -2.35 -46.86
C ASN A 14 42.50 -2.91 -45.54
N SER A 15 41.38 -3.63 -45.54
CA SER A 15 41.23 -5.09 -45.76
C SER A 15 41.47 -5.93 -44.50
N ALA A 16 40.39 -6.32 -43.82
CA ALA A 16 40.23 -7.64 -43.19
C ALA A 16 38.75 -7.85 -42.81
N LEU A 17 38.03 -8.61 -43.65
CA LEU A 17 36.83 -9.33 -43.21
C LEU A 17 37.29 -10.41 -42.22
N ALA A 18 36.83 -10.33 -40.98
CA ALA A 18 36.74 -11.47 -40.08
C ALA A 18 35.29 -11.55 -39.64
N GLY A 19 34.63 -12.65 -40.01
CA GLY A 19 33.23 -12.89 -39.69
C GLY A 19 33.04 -13.00 -38.18
N LEU A 20 32.14 -12.18 -37.65
CA LEU A 20 31.35 -12.54 -36.49
C LEU A 20 29.93 -12.76 -36.99
N CYS A 21 29.60 -14.02 -37.28
CA CYS A 21 28.22 -14.47 -37.19
C CYS A 21 27.83 -14.33 -35.71
N ILE A 22 27.30 -13.17 -35.32
CA ILE A 22 26.48 -13.10 -34.12
C ILE A 22 25.17 -13.78 -34.53
N ALA A 23 25.07 -15.06 -34.21
CA ALA A 23 23.79 -15.73 -34.12
C ALA A 23 22.98 -14.99 -33.04
N ALA A 24 22.17 -14.03 -33.46
CA ALA A 24 21.07 -13.49 -32.67
C ALA A 24 19.99 -14.58 -32.55
N LEU A 25 20.29 -15.60 -31.76
CA LEU A 25 19.38 -16.68 -31.39
C LEU A 25 19.46 -16.87 -29.87
N ALA A 26 18.91 -15.89 -29.17
CA ALA A 26 18.21 -15.99 -27.88
C ALA A 26 17.83 -14.56 -27.45
N LEU A 27 16.61 -14.17 -27.05
CA LEU A 27 15.29 -14.76 -26.95
C LEU A 27 14.38 -13.52 -26.72
N PRO A 28 13.34 -13.21 -27.52
CA PRO A 28 12.32 -12.25 -27.08
C PRO A 28 11.56 -12.74 -25.83
N THR A 29 11.79 -13.97 -25.37
CA THR A 29 11.09 -14.57 -24.22
C THR A 29 11.63 -14.11 -22.86
N LEU A 30 12.89 -13.65 -22.75
CA LEU A 30 13.45 -13.21 -21.46
C LEU A 30 12.98 -11.81 -21.02
N ALA A 31 12.57 -10.95 -21.97
CA ALA A 31 12.07 -9.61 -21.66
C ALA A 31 10.67 -9.63 -21.01
N ASN A 32 9.94 -10.74 -21.17
CA ASN A 32 8.56 -10.90 -20.72
C ASN A 32 8.42 -11.84 -19.51
N ALA A 33 9.49 -12.46 -19.04
CA ALA A 33 9.44 -13.29 -17.84
C ALA A 33 9.22 -12.42 -16.59
N ALA A 34 8.45 -12.93 -15.62
CA ALA A 34 8.39 -12.33 -14.30
C ALA A 34 9.80 -12.33 -13.66
N PRO A 35 10.21 -11.26 -12.96
CA PRO A 35 11.49 -11.26 -12.27
C PRO A 35 11.56 -12.40 -11.23
N GLU A 36 12.74 -13.02 -11.10
CA GLU A 36 12.99 -14.08 -10.13
C GLU A 36 12.75 -13.59 -8.69
N GLN A 37 12.25 -14.50 -7.85
CA GLN A 37 12.11 -14.26 -6.42
C GLN A 37 13.40 -14.63 -5.69
N SER A 38 13.92 -13.70 -4.89
CA SER A 38 14.99 -14.04 -3.94
C SER A 38 14.36 -14.62 -2.66
N VAL A 39 14.18 -15.94 -2.61
CA VAL A 39 13.62 -16.66 -1.45
C VAL A 39 14.40 -16.36 -0.15
N GLU A 40 15.71 -16.15 -0.23
CA GLU A 40 16.56 -15.79 0.92
C GLU A 40 16.24 -14.39 1.51
N ASN A 41 15.57 -13.54 0.74
CA ASN A 41 15.22 -12.17 1.09
C ASN A 41 13.71 -11.96 1.32
N GLU A 42 12.93 -13.04 1.35
CA GLU A 42 11.53 -13.01 1.74
C GLU A 42 11.37 -12.82 3.25
N ARG A 43 10.41 -11.99 3.68
CA ARG A 43 10.14 -11.64 5.08
C ARG A 43 8.66 -11.73 5.39
N THR A 44 8.36 -12.09 6.63
CA THR A 44 7.01 -12.11 7.18
C THR A 44 7.03 -11.47 8.55
N TRP A 45 6.22 -10.43 8.75
CA TRP A 45 6.03 -9.75 10.02
C TRP A 45 4.61 -10.01 10.50
N VAL A 46 4.48 -10.68 11.63
CA VAL A 46 3.19 -10.96 12.26
C VAL A 46 2.90 -9.87 13.27
N GLY A 47 1.67 -9.36 13.25
CA GLY A 47 1.22 -8.33 14.17
C GLY A 47 -0.27 -8.38 14.36
N THR A 48 -0.77 -7.83 15.46
CA THR A 48 -2.21 -7.73 15.66
C THR A 48 -2.77 -6.68 14.73
N GLN A 49 -3.56 -7.10 13.74
CA GLN A 49 -4.19 -6.21 12.76
C GLN A 49 -3.14 -5.32 12.10
N ILE A 50 -2.35 -5.86 11.18
CA ILE A 50 -1.43 -5.10 10.32
C ILE A 50 -1.66 -5.54 8.87
N GLY A 51 -1.31 -4.71 7.89
CA GLY A 51 -1.37 -5.11 6.48
C GLY A 51 -2.77 -5.10 5.85
N SER A 52 -3.81 -4.55 6.50
CA SER A 52 -5.11 -4.43 5.81
C SER A 52 -5.08 -3.37 4.72
N THR A 53 -4.31 -2.31 4.93
CA THR A 53 -3.97 -1.31 3.91
C THR A 53 -2.50 -0.98 3.98
N ILE A 54 -1.90 -0.70 2.83
CA ILE A 54 -0.49 -0.36 2.66
C ILE A 54 -0.45 0.82 1.68
N ALA A 55 0.31 1.85 2.02
CA ALA A 55 0.51 2.99 1.13
C ALA A 55 1.19 2.52 -0.16
N LYS A 56 0.57 2.77 -1.31
CA LYS A 56 1.05 2.30 -2.62
C LYS A 56 1.19 3.39 -3.68
N ASP A 57 0.83 4.63 -3.36
CA ASP A 57 0.67 5.69 -4.35
C ASP A 57 2.01 6.24 -4.85
N ARG A 58 3.05 6.22 -4.02
CA ARG A 58 4.39 6.71 -4.38
C ARG A 58 5.49 6.22 -3.42
N PHE A 59 6.72 6.63 -3.73
CA PHE A 59 7.86 6.56 -2.82
C PHE A 59 7.57 7.27 -1.49
N CYS A 60 7.95 6.63 -0.39
CA CYS A 60 7.74 7.11 0.98
C CYS A 60 9.06 7.16 1.73
N ASP A 61 9.46 8.36 2.16
CA ASP A 61 10.54 8.57 3.11
C ASP A 61 10.01 9.40 4.28
N VAL A 62 9.16 8.77 5.09
CA VAL A 62 8.44 9.47 6.16
C VAL A 62 9.29 9.60 7.42
N ASN A 63 10.38 8.83 7.53
CA ASN A 63 11.33 8.95 8.63
C ASN A 63 12.59 9.77 8.29
N GLY A 64 12.79 10.13 7.01
CA GLY A 64 13.92 10.93 6.53
C GLY A 64 15.24 10.16 6.46
N ASP A 65 15.18 8.83 6.43
CA ASP A 65 16.33 7.95 6.27
C ASP A 65 16.66 7.66 4.79
N GLY A 66 15.77 8.09 3.89
CA GLY A 66 16.05 8.30 2.48
C GLY A 66 16.89 9.56 2.23
N ARG A 67 17.06 9.92 0.95
CA ARG A 67 17.84 11.11 0.55
C ARG A 67 16.89 12.19 0.08
N GLY A 68 17.15 13.42 0.51
CA GLY A 68 16.32 14.59 0.22
C GLY A 68 16.07 14.88 -1.26
N TYR A 69 15.03 15.70 -1.49
CA TYR A 69 14.55 16.15 -2.80
C TYR A 69 15.67 16.48 -3.80
N GLY A 70 15.63 15.84 -4.99
CA GLY A 70 16.56 16.12 -6.10
C GLY A 70 17.80 15.22 -6.19
N SER A 71 17.94 14.20 -5.35
CA SER A 71 19.00 13.18 -5.44
C SER A 71 18.70 12.13 -6.53
N THR A 72 19.68 11.83 -7.39
CA THR A 72 19.60 10.76 -8.43
C THR A 72 20.08 9.39 -7.95
N SER A 73 20.37 9.23 -6.65
CA SER A 73 20.73 7.95 -6.02
C SER A 73 19.59 7.45 -5.15
N SER A 74 19.40 6.13 -5.13
CA SER A 74 18.30 5.47 -4.46
C SER A 74 18.18 5.80 -2.96
N GLY A 75 17.04 6.39 -2.58
CA GLY A 75 16.63 6.55 -1.18
C GLY A 75 15.96 5.28 -0.67
N LYS A 76 15.94 5.09 0.64
CA LYS A 76 15.20 4.00 1.27
C LYS A 76 13.71 4.34 1.28
N GLN A 77 12.87 3.39 0.86
CA GLN A 77 11.41 3.56 0.91
C GLN A 77 10.80 2.85 2.11
N ASP A 78 10.17 3.62 2.99
CA ASP A 78 9.38 3.13 4.10
C ASP A 78 8.11 2.42 3.64
N ILE A 79 7.75 1.36 4.36
CA ILE A 79 6.45 0.72 4.23
C ILE A 79 5.55 1.29 5.32
N VAL A 80 4.52 2.01 4.91
CA VAL A 80 3.48 2.53 5.82
C VAL A 80 2.24 1.67 5.68
N THR A 81 1.79 1.10 6.78
CA THR A 81 0.58 0.27 6.84
C THR A 81 -0.38 0.81 7.89
N ALA A 82 -1.68 0.64 7.65
CA ALA A 82 -2.70 0.90 8.65
C ALA A 82 -3.65 -0.29 8.75
N SER A 83 -4.39 -0.33 9.86
CA SER A 83 -5.28 -1.45 10.16
C SER A 83 -6.61 -1.05 10.75
N PRO A 84 -7.59 -1.98 10.81
CA PRO A 84 -8.91 -1.66 11.29
C PRO A 84 -8.97 -1.31 12.78
N SER A 85 -7.95 -1.71 13.54
CA SER A 85 -7.76 -1.28 14.93
C SER A 85 -7.39 0.20 15.07
N GLY A 86 -7.09 0.88 13.96
CA GLY A 86 -6.51 2.21 13.91
C GLY A 86 -5.01 2.23 14.16
N LEU A 87 -4.33 1.09 14.21
CA LEU A 87 -2.88 1.04 14.32
C LEU A 87 -2.25 1.40 12.97
N VAL A 88 -1.43 2.44 12.95
CA VAL A 88 -0.58 2.82 11.82
C VAL A 88 0.86 2.46 12.17
N THR A 89 1.55 1.74 11.29
CA THR A 89 2.93 1.29 11.50
C THR A 89 3.80 1.72 10.34
N VAL A 90 4.97 2.28 10.67
CA VAL A 90 6.03 2.63 9.72
C VAL A 90 7.14 1.60 9.86
N ILE A 91 7.50 0.95 8.75
CA ILE A 91 8.59 -0.02 8.67
C ILE A 91 9.68 0.58 7.77
N PRO A 92 10.88 0.85 8.31
CA PRO A 92 11.97 1.46 7.55
C PRO A 92 12.35 0.72 6.28
N GLY A 93 12.60 1.48 5.22
CA GLY A 93 13.07 0.98 3.94
C GLY A 93 14.49 0.42 3.93
N GLY A 94 14.82 -0.32 2.88
CA GLY A 94 16.22 -0.68 2.54
C GLY A 94 16.90 -1.72 3.44
N ASN A 95 16.17 -2.49 4.25
CA ASN A 95 16.75 -3.52 5.11
C ASN A 95 16.62 -4.94 4.52
N PRO A 96 17.65 -5.49 3.85
CA PRO A 96 17.74 -6.92 3.61
C PRO A 96 18.01 -7.63 4.96
N GLY A 97 17.06 -8.43 5.47
CA GLY A 97 17.31 -9.21 6.69
C GLY A 97 16.07 -9.82 7.36
N GLY A 98 16.22 -11.02 7.95
CA GLY A 98 15.14 -11.95 8.34
C GLY A 98 14.21 -11.57 9.51
N LYS A 99 14.27 -10.34 10.03
CA LYS A 99 13.48 -9.90 11.19
C LYS A 99 12.95 -8.49 10.95
N MET A 100 11.84 -8.13 11.62
CA MET A 100 11.40 -6.73 11.66
C MET A 100 12.55 -5.85 12.13
N PRO A 101 12.86 -4.76 11.42
CA PRO A 101 13.85 -3.83 11.91
C PRO A 101 13.34 -3.21 13.21
N VAL A 102 13.87 -3.67 14.35
CA VAL A 102 13.53 -3.11 15.67
C VAL A 102 13.97 -1.64 15.75
N ALA A 103 15.08 -1.31 15.09
CA ALA A 103 15.52 0.06 14.93
C ALA A 103 14.71 0.75 13.82
N GLY A 104 14.04 1.86 14.16
CA GLY A 104 13.32 2.71 13.23
C GLY A 104 11.86 2.32 12.96
N THR A 105 11.43 1.08 13.26
CA THR A 105 10.00 0.77 13.27
C THR A 105 9.31 1.51 14.41
N SER A 106 8.26 2.26 14.06
CA SER A 106 7.44 3.00 15.01
C SER A 106 5.97 2.97 14.58
N SER A 107 5.08 3.31 15.50
CA SER A 107 3.65 3.19 15.27
C SER A 107 2.87 4.18 16.12
N PHE A 108 1.69 4.56 15.64
CA PHE A 108 0.73 5.38 16.37
C PHE A 108 -0.69 4.86 16.16
N LYS A 109 -1.65 5.42 16.90
CA LYS A 109 -3.06 5.06 16.77
C LYS A 109 -3.88 6.20 16.22
N ILE A 110 -4.90 5.84 15.45
CA ILE A 110 -6.07 6.65 15.11
C ILE A 110 -7.34 5.91 15.59
N PRO A 111 -8.55 6.50 15.50
CA PRO A 111 -9.79 5.77 15.75
C PRO A 111 -9.91 4.52 14.88
N ALA A 112 -10.39 3.44 15.50
CA ALA A 112 -10.63 2.17 14.81
C ALA A 112 -11.75 2.29 13.77
N SER A 113 -11.59 1.63 12.63
CA SER A 113 -12.52 1.67 11.51
C SER A 113 -12.40 0.41 10.66
N PRO A 114 -13.48 -0.22 10.19
CA PRO A 114 -13.39 -1.32 9.24
C PRO A 114 -12.76 -0.90 7.92
N ASP A 115 -12.94 0.36 7.51
CA ASP A 115 -12.31 0.92 6.31
C ASP A 115 -11.36 2.06 6.71
N VAL A 116 -10.06 1.74 6.65
CA VAL A 116 -8.95 2.67 6.84
C VAL A 116 -8.17 2.73 5.53
N SER A 117 -7.83 3.94 5.08
CA SER A 117 -6.86 4.15 4.00
C SER A 117 -5.58 4.78 4.54
N VAL A 118 -4.46 4.48 3.90
CA VAL A 118 -3.20 5.16 4.17
C VAL A 118 -2.51 5.47 2.85
N SER A 119 -1.97 6.67 2.75
CA SER A 119 -1.30 7.22 1.58
C SER A 119 -0.09 8.04 2.02
N CYS A 120 0.79 8.28 1.08
CA CYS A 120 2.06 8.93 1.29
C CYS A 120 2.08 10.27 0.57
N VAL A 121 2.18 11.37 1.31
CA VAL A 121 2.05 12.73 0.79
C VAL A 121 3.41 13.40 0.77
N LEU A 122 3.73 14.16 -0.28
CA LEU A 122 5.03 14.85 -0.46
C LEU A 122 5.25 15.85 0.66
N ASP A 123 6.51 16.02 1.09
CA ASP A 123 7.01 16.95 2.13
C ASP A 123 6.31 18.32 2.15
N VAL A 124 5.12 18.31 2.76
CA VAL A 124 4.19 19.40 2.97
C VAL A 124 4.81 20.41 3.89
N ASP A 125 5.52 19.98 4.93
CA ASP A 125 6.07 20.88 5.95
C ASP A 125 7.46 21.45 5.62
N HIS A 126 8.09 20.91 4.58
CA HIS A 126 9.42 21.24 4.05
C HIS A 126 10.56 20.91 5.04
N ASP A 127 10.40 19.84 5.80
CA ASP A 127 11.41 19.36 6.76
C ASP A 127 12.36 18.30 6.19
N GLY A 128 12.15 17.93 4.92
CA GLY A 128 12.90 16.91 4.20
C GLY A 128 12.34 15.50 4.34
N LYS A 129 11.16 15.32 4.95
CA LYS A 129 10.48 14.02 5.11
C LYS A 129 9.12 14.07 4.45
N ASP A 130 8.74 12.93 3.90
CA ASP A 130 7.38 12.71 3.42
C ASP A 130 6.39 12.60 4.58
N GLU A 131 5.11 12.82 4.30
CA GLU A 131 4.02 12.72 5.26
C GLU A 131 3.16 11.48 5.09
N ILE A 132 2.44 11.17 6.16
CA ILE A 132 1.44 10.11 6.20
C ILE A 132 0.06 10.76 6.17
N LEU A 133 -0.73 10.44 5.14
CA LEU A 133 -2.15 10.70 5.12
C LEU A 133 -2.88 9.41 5.48
N VAL A 134 -3.62 9.41 6.58
CA VAL A 134 -4.43 8.27 7.00
C VAL A 134 -5.88 8.70 7.19
N SER A 135 -6.83 7.89 6.74
CA SER A 135 -8.26 8.18 6.89
C SER A 135 -9.02 7.06 7.59
N SER A 136 -10.06 7.44 8.32
CA SER A 136 -11.03 6.53 8.94
C SER A 136 -12.42 6.90 8.46
N SER A 137 -13.07 5.96 7.77
CA SER A 137 -14.41 6.18 7.21
C SER A 137 -15.43 6.44 8.33
N THR A 138 -15.42 5.58 9.35
CA THR A 138 -16.35 5.67 10.49
C THR A 138 -16.15 6.92 11.34
N ALA A 139 -14.92 7.41 11.47
CA ALA A 139 -14.68 8.69 12.14
C ALA A 139 -15.09 9.89 11.28
N GLY A 140 -15.19 9.71 9.96
CA GLY A 140 -15.38 10.81 9.01
C GLY A 140 -14.19 11.75 9.02
N LYS A 141 -12.96 11.22 9.16
CA LYS A 141 -11.76 12.03 9.38
C LYS A 141 -10.57 11.48 8.63
N ALA A 142 -9.75 12.41 8.16
CA ALA A 142 -8.39 12.14 7.73
C ALA A 142 -7.41 12.96 8.57
N TRP A 143 -6.23 12.40 8.77
CA TRP A 143 -5.12 13.03 9.45
C TRP A 143 -3.95 13.04 8.50
N LEU A 144 -3.35 14.21 8.30
CA LEU A 144 -2.04 14.34 7.69
C LEU A 144 -1.03 14.53 8.81
N ILE A 145 -0.11 13.57 8.95
CA ILE A 145 0.89 13.52 10.01
C ILE A 145 2.25 13.84 9.37
N TYR A 146 2.93 14.83 9.94
CA TYR A 146 4.26 15.23 9.48
C TYR A 146 5.29 14.12 9.71
N GLY A 147 6.20 13.98 8.74
CA GLY A 147 7.27 12.99 8.78
C GLY A 147 8.13 13.13 10.03
N ARG A 148 8.63 12.01 10.56
CA ARG A 148 9.46 11.96 11.77
C ARG A 148 10.16 10.61 11.91
N THR A 149 11.29 10.63 12.62
CA THR A 149 12.09 9.42 12.87
C THR A 149 11.41 8.42 13.82
N ASP A 150 10.51 8.89 14.68
CA ASP A 150 9.72 8.06 15.60
C ASP A 150 8.31 8.62 15.70
N PHE A 151 7.31 7.80 15.39
CA PHE A 151 5.90 8.16 15.44
C PHE A 151 5.21 7.82 16.78
N SER A 152 5.93 7.25 17.76
CA SER A 152 5.33 6.76 19.01
C SER A 152 4.61 7.83 19.87
N ASP A 153 4.96 9.10 19.69
CA ASP A 153 4.42 10.25 20.41
C ASP A 153 3.31 11.02 19.64
N VAL A 154 2.92 10.54 18.45
CA VAL A 154 1.88 11.18 17.63
C VAL A 154 0.55 11.16 18.37
N ASP A 155 -0.02 12.35 18.57
CA ASP A 155 -1.32 12.55 19.20
C ASP A 155 -2.31 13.06 18.15
N TYR A 156 -3.01 12.12 17.51
CA TYR A 156 -3.99 12.41 16.46
C TYR A 156 -5.14 13.32 16.92
N THR A 157 -5.33 13.52 18.24
CA THR A 157 -6.36 14.41 18.79
C THR A 157 -5.89 15.87 18.88
N LYS A 158 -4.59 16.12 18.73
CA LYS A 158 -3.94 17.42 18.96
C LYS A 158 -2.82 17.71 17.95
N LEU A 159 -2.93 17.19 16.72
CA LEU A 159 -1.87 17.31 15.72
C LEU A 159 -1.43 18.76 15.50
N SER A 160 -2.39 19.64 15.20
CA SER A 160 -2.11 21.06 14.94
C SER A 160 -1.54 21.78 16.16
N GLU A 161 -2.08 21.51 17.35
CA GLU A 161 -1.59 22.11 18.61
C GLU A 161 -0.13 21.72 18.92
N LYS A 162 0.26 20.49 18.55
CA LYS A 162 1.60 19.95 18.78
C LYS A 162 2.55 20.15 17.59
N GLY A 163 2.09 20.75 16.49
CA GLY A 163 2.87 20.85 15.25
C GLY A 163 3.24 19.48 14.67
N GLN A 164 2.38 18.47 14.83
CA GLN A 164 2.58 17.10 14.35
C GLN A 164 1.82 16.82 13.04
N GLY A 165 1.06 17.80 12.52
CA GLY A 165 0.22 17.63 11.35
C GLY A 165 -1.06 18.46 11.43
N PHE A 166 -2.09 18.06 10.69
CA PHE A 166 -3.43 18.65 10.75
C PHE A 166 -4.53 17.62 10.45
N THR A 167 -5.77 17.97 10.78
CA THR A 167 -6.94 17.12 10.65
C THR A 167 -7.90 17.66 9.60
N ILE A 168 -8.46 16.75 8.81
CA ILE A 168 -9.56 17.02 7.88
C ILE A 168 -10.79 16.31 8.44
N THR A 169 -11.82 17.07 8.79
CA THR A 169 -13.07 16.58 9.34
C THR A 169 -14.14 16.63 8.26
N GLY A 170 -14.85 15.52 8.05
CA GLY A 170 -16.04 15.43 7.22
C GLY A 170 -17.23 14.92 8.03
N THR A 171 -18.10 14.18 7.37
CA THR A 171 -19.29 13.57 7.97
C THR A 171 -18.87 12.33 8.77
N PRO A 172 -19.15 12.21 10.07
CA PRO A 172 -18.85 11.01 10.85
C PRO A 172 -19.88 9.89 10.62
N GLY A 173 -19.52 8.64 10.97
CA GLY A 173 -20.44 7.49 10.99
C GLY A 173 -20.76 6.90 9.62
N THR A 174 -19.91 7.12 8.63
CA THR A 174 -20.10 6.74 7.21
C THR A 174 -19.08 5.67 6.79
N THR A 175 -19.33 5.03 5.64
CA THR A 175 -18.42 4.12 4.93
C THR A 175 -17.82 4.74 3.65
N HIS A 176 -18.24 5.96 3.29
CA HIS A 176 -17.93 6.66 2.03
C HIS A 176 -16.97 7.84 2.24
N PHE A 177 -16.13 7.77 3.27
CA PHE A 177 -15.09 8.75 3.54
C PHE A 177 -13.72 8.10 3.33
N SER A 178 -12.89 8.71 2.51
CA SER A 178 -11.55 8.23 2.17
C SER A 178 -10.67 9.40 1.74
N ALA A 179 -9.37 9.29 1.93
CA ALA A 179 -8.42 10.30 1.47
C ALA A 179 -7.17 9.64 0.88
N VAL A 180 -6.64 10.23 -0.20
CA VAL A 180 -5.42 9.78 -0.89
C VAL A 180 -4.60 10.97 -1.35
N PHE A 181 -3.30 10.74 -1.55
CA PHE A 181 -2.44 11.66 -2.26
C PHE A 181 -2.93 11.85 -3.71
N ALA A 182 -3.03 13.10 -4.16
CA ALA A 182 -3.59 13.44 -5.47
C ALA A 182 -2.56 13.30 -6.61
N GLY A 183 -1.27 13.23 -6.31
CA GLY A 183 -0.24 13.29 -7.35
C GLY A 183 0.02 14.71 -7.83
N LYS A 184 0.59 14.82 -9.03
CA LYS A 184 0.94 16.09 -9.68
C LYS A 184 -0.30 16.63 -10.40
N TYR A 185 -1.02 17.55 -9.78
CA TYR A 185 -2.24 18.15 -10.37
C TYR A 185 -1.99 19.49 -11.08
N ASP A 186 -0.82 20.13 -11.03
CA ASP A 186 -0.64 21.42 -11.75
C ASP A 186 0.80 21.77 -12.17
N GLY A 187 1.76 20.86 -11.95
CA GLY A 187 3.15 21.12 -12.34
C GLY A 187 3.90 22.06 -11.41
N ASP A 188 3.28 22.54 -10.34
CA ASP A 188 4.00 23.04 -9.19
C ASP A 188 4.25 21.90 -8.19
N TYR A 189 5.25 22.06 -7.32
CA TYR A 189 5.69 21.00 -6.42
C TYR A 189 4.76 20.83 -5.21
N ARG A 190 3.49 21.25 -5.29
CA ARG A 190 2.57 21.22 -4.16
C ARG A 190 2.03 19.84 -3.91
N SER A 191 1.75 19.58 -2.65
CA SER A 191 1.16 18.35 -2.18
C SER A 191 -0.36 18.48 -2.21
N ASP A 192 -0.99 18.03 -3.29
CA ASP A 192 -2.44 17.96 -3.34
C ASP A 192 -2.95 16.60 -2.80
N ILE A 193 -4.14 16.63 -2.23
CA ILE A 193 -4.84 15.44 -1.72
C ILE A 193 -6.28 15.44 -2.21
N VAL A 194 -6.83 14.25 -2.45
CA VAL A 194 -8.25 14.07 -2.73
C VAL A 194 -8.92 13.49 -1.49
N VAL A 195 -10.00 14.14 -1.04
CA VAL A 195 -10.80 13.68 0.10
C VAL A 195 -12.24 13.45 -0.35
N LEU A 196 -12.74 12.24 -0.15
CA LEU A 196 -14.12 11.87 -0.38
C LEU A 196 -14.93 12.11 0.89
N ASN A 197 -16.07 12.78 0.76
CA ASN A 197 -17.00 13.03 1.85
C ASN A 197 -18.45 12.89 1.37
N PRO A 198 -19.31 12.13 2.06
CA PRO A 198 -20.73 12.11 1.73
C PRO A 198 -21.44 13.37 2.26
N GLU A 199 -22.33 13.92 1.44
CA GLU A 199 -23.14 15.09 1.73
C GLU A 199 -24.60 14.83 1.31
N GLY A 200 -25.45 14.53 2.29
CA GLY A 200 -26.84 14.20 2.02
C GLY A 200 -26.99 12.93 1.17
N ASN A 201 -27.50 13.08 -0.06
CA ASN A 201 -27.74 11.99 -1.00
C ASN A 201 -26.72 11.94 -2.15
N TYR A 202 -25.58 12.60 -2.01
CA TYR A 202 -24.43 12.54 -2.92
C TYR A 202 -23.14 12.38 -2.13
N SER A 203 -22.05 12.11 -2.85
CA SER A 203 -20.67 12.24 -2.38
C SER A 203 -19.99 13.40 -3.08
N VAL A 204 -19.03 13.99 -2.40
CA VAL A 204 -18.21 15.07 -2.91
C VAL A 204 -16.75 14.64 -2.83
N ALA A 205 -16.06 14.75 -3.95
CA ALA A 205 -14.62 14.67 -4.02
C ALA A 205 -14.05 16.07 -3.88
N TYR A 206 -13.28 16.29 -2.84
CA TYR A 206 -12.57 17.53 -2.57
C TYR A 206 -11.14 17.38 -3.04
N LEU A 207 -10.72 18.17 -4.02
CA LEU A 207 -9.29 18.37 -4.28
C LEU A 207 -8.80 19.50 -3.37
N LEU A 208 -7.86 19.18 -2.50
CA LEU A 208 -7.36 20.09 -1.48
C LEU A 208 -5.85 20.22 -1.59
N ASN A 209 -5.38 21.45 -1.45
CA ASN A 209 -3.98 21.71 -1.25
C ASN A 209 -3.57 21.41 0.21
N ALA A 210 -2.59 20.52 0.40
CA ALA A 210 -2.11 20.14 1.73
C ALA A 210 -1.17 21.18 2.35
N ASP A 211 -0.50 22.00 1.54
CA ASP A 211 0.44 23.04 1.99
C ASP A 211 -0.22 24.18 2.78
N SER A 212 -1.56 24.24 2.83
CA SER A 212 -2.27 25.14 3.73
C SER A 212 -2.03 24.81 5.22
N ARG A 213 -1.59 23.58 5.54
CA ARG A 213 -1.13 23.14 6.87
C ARG A 213 -2.06 23.50 8.04
N SER A 214 -3.36 23.44 7.79
CA SER A 214 -4.38 23.85 8.75
C SER A 214 -5.47 22.80 8.86
N ASP A 215 -6.09 22.73 10.04
CA ASP A 215 -7.31 21.93 10.20
C ASP A 215 -8.38 22.41 9.21
N LYS A 216 -9.09 21.45 8.61
CA LYS A 216 -10.17 21.70 7.64
C LYS A 216 -11.42 20.97 8.08
N ASP A 217 -12.55 21.65 8.10
CA ASP A 217 -13.87 21.03 8.29
C ASP A 217 -14.66 21.13 7.00
N LEU A 218 -14.79 20.01 6.28
CA LEU A 218 -15.48 19.89 5.00
C LEU A 218 -16.97 20.26 5.09
N ASN A 219 -17.57 20.16 6.28
CA ASN A 219 -18.97 20.56 6.48
C ASN A 219 -19.17 22.08 6.43
N ASP A 220 -18.10 22.87 6.62
CA ASP A 220 -18.07 24.33 6.52
C ASP A 220 -17.08 24.81 5.43
N TYR A 221 -16.54 23.88 4.63
CA TYR A 221 -15.48 24.18 3.69
C TYR A 221 -16.04 24.70 2.35
N THR A 222 -15.96 26.01 2.19
CA THR A 222 -16.34 26.70 0.97
C THR A 222 -15.13 26.89 0.04
N THR A 223 -14.86 25.90 -0.82
CA THR A 223 -14.04 26.13 -2.02
C THR A 223 -14.95 26.15 -3.24
N SER A 224 -14.80 27.15 -4.12
CA SER A 224 -15.78 27.33 -5.18
C SER A 224 -15.51 26.51 -6.45
N ASN A 225 -14.32 25.94 -6.68
CA ASN A 225 -14.00 25.38 -8.01
C ASN A 225 -13.32 23.98 -8.01
N GLN A 226 -13.02 23.38 -6.85
CA GLN A 226 -12.25 22.11 -6.75
C GLN A 226 -13.06 20.98 -6.10
N LYS A 227 -14.31 20.82 -6.56
CA LYS A 227 -15.23 19.79 -6.08
C LYS A 227 -15.85 19.03 -7.24
N LEU A 228 -15.94 17.71 -7.12
CA LEU A 228 -16.75 16.87 -8.00
C LEU A 228 -17.87 16.21 -7.19
N TYR A 229 -19.11 16.39 -7.65
CA TYR A 229 -20.29 15.79 -7.04
C TYR A 229 -20.64 14.49 -7.75
N SER A 230 -20.87 13.41 -7.00
CA SER A 230 -21.43 12.19 -7.56
C SER A 230 -22.85 12.42 -8.10
N PRO A 231 -23.35 11.54 -8.99
CA PRO A 231 -24.76 11.51 -9.32
C PRO A 231 -25.62 11.30 -8.06
N THR A 232 -26.84 11.82 -8.07
CA THR A 232 -27.76 11.69 -6.94
C THR A 232 -28.03 10.22 -6.62
N GLY A 233 -27.87 9.82 -5.36
CA GLY A 233 -28.07 8.45 -4.88
C GLY A 233 -26.88 7.51 -5.08
N MET A 234 -25.76 8.01 -5.59
CA MET A 234 -24.49 7.29 -5.67
C MET A 234 -23.48 7.89 -4.69
N PHE A 235 -22.65 7.04 -4.10
CA PHE A 235 -21.62 7.42 -3.15
C PHE A 235 -20.25 7.00 -3.66
N PHE A 236 -19.24 7.84 -3.43
CA PHE A 236 -17.85 7.50 -3.72
C PHE A 236 -17.33 6.65 -2.57
N ASP A 237 -16.82 5.46 -2.88
CA ASP A 237 -16.29 4.54 -1.87
C ASP A 237 -14.77 4.69 -1.74
N SER A 238 -14.08 4.79 -2.89
CA SER A 238 -12.63 4.91 -2.94
C SER A 238 -12.20 5.69 -4.17
N VAL A 239 -11.03 6.31 -4.07
CA VAL A 239 -10.37 7.07 -5.14
C VAL A 239 -8.93 6.60 -5.22
N GLN A 240 -8.41 6.40 -6.43
CA GLN A 240 -7.03 5.96 -6.65
C GLN A 240 -6.41 6.77 -7.80
N PRO A 241 -5.20 7.35 -7.63
CA PRO A 241 -4.50 7.99 -8.73
C PRO A 241 -4.04 6.94 -9.75
N VAL A 242 -4.21 7.24 -11.04
CA VAL A 242 -3.87 6.34 -12.16
C VAL A 242 -2.98 6.99 -13.22
N GLY A 243 -2.39 8.14 -12.90
CA GLY A 243 -1.46 8.87 -13.76
C GLY A 243 -2.16 9.72 -14.82
N ASN A 244 -1.51 9.99 -15.94
CA ASN A 244 -1.99 10.95 -16.95
C ASN A 244 -2.56 10.20 -18.16
N VAL A 245 -3.79 9.72 -18.04
CA VAL A 245 -4.44 8.81 -18.99
C VAL A 245 -4.99 9.51 -20.23
N ASP A 246 -5.26 10.82 -20.13
CA ASP A 246 -5.73 11.64 -21.24
C ASP A 246 -4.66 12.58 -21.82
N GLY A 247 -3.47 12.60 -21.22
CA GLY A 247 -2.36 13.41 -21.68
C GLY A 247 -2.48 14.89 -21.30
N SER A 248 -3.43 15.27 -20.44
CA SER A 248 -3.62 16.65 -19.96
C SER A 248 -2.43 17.20 -19.20
N GLY A 249 -1.60 16.32 -18.62
CA GLY A 249 -0.49 16.68 -17.74
C GLY A 249 -0.89 16.75 -16.27
N HIS A 250 -2.14 16.43 -15.95
CA HIS A 250 -2.67 16.28 -14.61
C HIS A 250 -2.71 14.80 -14.21
N THR A 251 -2.79 14.54 -12.91
CA THR A 251 -3.06 13.18 -12.42
C THR A 251 -4.56 12.93 -12.50
N ASP A 252 -4.91 11.81 -13.13
CA ASP A 252 -6.26 11.29 -13.29
C ASP A 252 -6.51 10.19 -12.26
N TYR A 253 -7.78 9.84 -12.08
CA TYR A 253 -8.23 9.02 -10.96
C TYR A 253 -9.25 7.98 -11.38
N VAL A 254 -9.22 6.82 -10.72
CA VAL A 254 -10.36 5.90 -10.69
C VAL A 254 -11.15 6.13 -9.41
N PHE A 255 -12.44 6.42 -9.58
CA PHE A 255 -13.43 6.52 -8.51
C PHE A 255 -14.33 5.29 -8.53
N THR A 256 -14.36 4.53 -7.44
CA THR A 256 -15.32 3.42 -7.29
C THR A 256 -16.56 3.91 -6.56
N THR A 257 -17.72 3.39 -6.96
CA THR A 257 -19.00 3.89 -6.42
C THR A 257 -19.96 2.77 -6.02
N SER A 258 -20.77 3.07 -5.00
CA SER A 258 -21.92 2.28 -4.59
C SER A 258 -23.20 3.09 -4.73
N ASP A 259 -24.33 2.43 -4.94
CA ASP A 259 -25.63 3.05 -4.76
C ASP A 259 -25.99 3.19 -3.26
N ALA A 260 -27.14 3.81 -2.98
CA ALA A 260 -27.66 3.97 -1.62
C ALA A 260 -27.96 2.65 -0.88
N ASN A 261 -28.01 1.51 -1.58
CA ASN A 261 -28.15 0.18 -0.98
C ASN A 261 -26.80 -0.51 -0.77
N GLY A 262 -25.69 0.17 -1.04
CA GLY A 262 -24.35 -0.40 -0.99
C GLY A 262 -24.06 -1.36 -2.15
N LYS A 263 -24.88 -1.37 -3.22
CA LYS A 263 -24.58 -2.16 -4.40
C LYS A 263 -23.47 -1.48 -5.19
N HIS A 264 -22.33 -2.13 -5.22
CA HIS A 264 -21.25 -1.76 -6.12
C HIS A 264 -21.53 -2.25 -7.55
N GLY A 265 -21.01 -1.54 -8.54
CA GLY A 265 -21.18 -1.91 -9.94
C GLY A 265 -20.74 -0.87 -10.96
N LYS A 266 -20.25 0.29 -10.49
CA LYS A 266 -19.72 1.33 -11.37
C LYS A 266 -18.43 1.89 -10.79
N ALA A 267 -17.46 2.08 -11.66
CA ALA A 267 -16.33 2.95 -11.41
C ALA A 267 -16.25 4.00 -12.52
N TRP A 268 -15.47 5.05 -12.30
CA TRP A 268 -15.34 6.16 -13.25
C TRP A 268 -13.88 6.57 -13.37
N LEU A 269 -13.43 6.83 -14.60
CA LEU A 269 -12.12 7.38 -14.88
C LEU A 269 -12.23 8.91 -14.96
N VAL A 270 -11.87 9.57 -13.87
CA VAL A 270 -12.03 11.01 -13.67
C VAL A 270 -10.71 11.71 -13.99
N THR A 271 -10.69 12.51 -15.07
CA THR A 271 -9.49 13.26 -15.47
C THR A 271 -9.44 14.70 -14.92
N ASN A 272 -10.52 15.14 -14.25
CA ASN A 272 -10.56 16.45 -13.64
C ASN A 272 -11.49 16.48 -12.41
N ILE A 273 -10.97 16.94 -11.28
CA ILE A 273 -11.76 17.24 -10.07
C ILE A 273 -11.96 18.76 -10.00
N GLY A 274 -13.00 19.22 -10.69
CA GLY A 274 -13.42 20.61 -10.66
C GLY A 274 -14.92 20.72 -10.78
N THR A 275 -15.47 21.87 -10.37
CA THR A 275 -16.90 22.12 -10.53
C THR A 275 -17.23 22.19 -12.02
N SER A 276 -17.85 21.13 -12.55
CA SER A 276 -18.28 21.12 -13.95
C SER A 276 -19.48 22.06 -14.12
N SER A 277 -19.55 22.76 -15.25
CA SER A 277 -20.71 23.60 -15.62
C SER A 277 -21.98 22.77 -15.92
N PHE A 278 -21.89 21.43 -15.87
CA PHE A 278 -22.98 20.50 -16.09
C PHE A 278 -23.70 20.20 -14.77
N LEU A 279 -24.33 21.23 -14.19
CA LEU A 279 -25.03 21.14 -12.89
C LEU A 279 -26.13 20.05 -12.83
N ASN A 280 -26.58 19.54 -13.97
CA ASN A 280 -27.63 18.51 -14.04
C ASN A 280 -27.10 17.08 -14.25
N ASP A 281 -25.84 16.93 -14.67
CA ASP A 281 -25.16 15.63 -14.83
C ASP A 281 -23.63 15.85 -14.72
N PRO A 282 -23.09 15.88 -13.49
CA PRO A 282 -21.68 16.18 -13.26
C PRO A 282 -20.71 15.14 -13.85
N PHE A 283 -21.23 13.97 -14.27
CA PHE A 283 -20.47 12.88 -14.87
C PHE A 283 -20.68 12.77 -16.39
N ALA A 284 -21.43 13.69 -17.01
CA ALA A 284 -21.56 13.74 -18.46
C ALA A 284 -20.18 13.93 -19.12
N GLY A 285 -19.73 12.92 -19.87
CA GLY A 285 -18.43 12.92 -20.55
C GLY A 285 -17.26 12.40 -19.71
N ILE A 286 -17.50 11.94 -18.49
CA ILE A 286 -16.54 11.16 -17.71
C ILE A 286 -16.69 9.68 -18.12
N PRO A 287 -15.62 8.99 -18.54
CA PRO A 287 -15.70 7.58 -18.89
C PRO A 287 -16.24 6.72 -17.73
N GLU A 288 -17.34 6.00 -17.99
CA GLU A 288 -17.85 4.98 -17.09
C GLU A 288 -17.05 3.68 -17.27
N ILE A 289 -16.60 3.08 -16.17
CA ILE A 289 -16.02 1.74 -16.18
C ILE A 289 -17.11 0.77 -15.73
N ASN A 290 -17.69 0.08 -16.70
CA ASN A 290 -18.77 -0.88 -16.50
C ASN A 290 -18.20 -2.27 -16.18
N LEU A 291 -18.56 -2.79 -15.02
CA LEU A 291 -18.10 -4.05 -14.47
C LEU A 291 -19.30 -4.93 -14.12
N GLU A 292 -19.28 -6.19 -14.55
CA GLU A 292 -20.26 -7.19 -14.10
C GLU A 292 -20.19 -7.32 -12.56
N GLU A 293 -21.35 -7.23 -11.89
CA GLU A 293 -21.56 -7.22 -10.42
C GLU A 293 -20.30 -7.45 -9.56
N ASN A 294 -19.52 -6.38 -9.38
CA ASN A 294 -18.20 -6.46 -8.77
C ASN A 294 -18.24 -6.05 -7.30
N THR A 295 -18.17 -7.03 -6.41
CA THR A 295 -18.19 -6.83 -4.95
C THR A 295 -16.86 -6.36 -4.36
N TYR A 296 -15.78 -6.32 -5.15
CA TYR A 296 -14.46 -5.85 -4.69
C TYR A 296 -14.28 -4.34 -4.81
N LEU A 297 -15.15 -3.67 -5.60
CA LEU A 297 -15.13 -2.22 -5.71
C LEU A 297 -15.41 -1.54 -4.37
N GLY A 298 -14.84 -0.36 -4.18
CA GLY A 298 -14.94 0.39 -2.93
C GLY A 298 -13.87 0.05 -1.90
N LYS A 299 -12.97 -0.88 -2.20
CA LYS A 299 -11.75 -1.09 -1.40
C LYS A 299 -10.62 -0.18 -1.88
N ALA A 300 -9.88 0.37 -0.91
CA ALA A 300 -8.86 1.42 -1.09
C ALA A 300 -7.63 1.02 -1.92
N THR A 301 -7.60 -0.14 -2.58
CA THR A 301 -6.43 -0.64 -3.31
C THR A 301 -6.77 -1.26 -4.67
N THR A 302 -7.94 -0.97 -5.24
CA THR A 302 -8.47 -1.69 -6.42
C THR A 302 -7.97 -1.20 -7.78
N ALA A 303 -7.24 -0.09 -7.87
CA ALA A 303 -6.73 0.44 -9.14
C ALA A 303 -5.28 0.96 -9.03
N ALA A 304 -4.57 1.01 -10.16
CA ALA A 304 -3.19 1.51 -10.24
C ALA A 304 -2.85 2.01 -11.64
N ASN A 305 -1.87 2.92 -11.75
CA ASN A 305 -1.27 3.35 -13.01
C ASN A 305 -0.51 2.19 -13.66
N ALA A 306 -0.83 1.78 -14.88
CA ALA A 306 -0.08 0.75 -15.59
C ALA A 306 1.13 1.31 -16.34
N GLY A 307 1.22 2.64 -16.48
CA GLY A 307 2.07 3.35 -17.44
C GLY A 307 1.56 3.16 -18.86
N ASP A 308 2.26 3.74 -19.83
CA ASP A 308 1.98 3.53 -21.26
C ASP A 308 2.39 2.12 -21.71
N VAL A 309 1.43 1.18 -21.72
CA VAL A 309 1.67 -0.24 -22.05
C VAL A 309 1.62 -0.47 -23.56
N ASN A 310 0.77 0.28 -24.27
CA ASN A 310 0.58 0.11 -25.71
C ASN A 310 1.53 0.99 -26.56
N GLY A 311 2.25 1.92 -25.94
CA GLY A 311 3.23 2.81 -26.56
C GLY A 311 2.62 4.00 -27.31
N ASP A 312 1.41 4.42 -26.96
CA ASP A 312 0.69 5.50 -27.63
C ASP A 312 0.93 6.90 -27.03
N GLY A 313 1.67 6.96 -25.93
CA GLY A 313 2.03 8.19 -25.21
C GLY A 313 1.07 8.59 -24.09
N TYR A 314 0.06 7.78 -23.78
CA TYR A 314 -0.87 7.99 -22.67
C TYR A 314 -0.68 6.92 -21.60
N ASP A 315 -0.83 7.28 -20.33
CA ASP A 315 -0.78 6.25 -19.28
C ASP A 315 -2.01 5.35 -19.35
N ASP A 316 -1.82 4.05 -19.17
CA ASP A 316 -2.92 3.08 -19.07
C ASP A 316 -3.29 2.83 -17.60
N THR A 317 -4.51 2.33 -17.39
CA THR A 317 -5.07 2.11 -16.05
C THR A 317 -5.32 0.63 -15.76
N LEU A 318 -4.91 0.16 -14.59
CA LEU A 318 -5.30 -1.14 -14.06
C LEU A 318 -6.50 -0.99 -13.12
N ILE A 319 -7.46 -1.90 -13.22
CA ILE A 319 -8.57 -2.03 -12.27
C ILE A 319 -8.86 -3.49 -11.95
N GLY A 320 -8.88 -3.81 -10.66
CA GLY A 320 -9.23 -5.13 -10.13
C GLY A 320 -10.74 -5.36 -10.12
N PHE A 321 -11.14 -6.60 -10.37
CA PHE A 321 -12.53 -7.01 -10.29
C PHE A 321 -12.68 -8.43 -9.76
N ASN A 322 -13.91 -8.82 -9.40
CA ASN A 322 -14.16 -10.17 -8.90
C ASN A 322 -13.74 -11.23 -9.93
N GLY A 323 -12.59 -11.86 -9.68
CA GLY A 323 -12.05 -12.89 -10.54
C GLY A 323 -11.07 -12.40 -11.60
N GLY A 324 -10.47 -11.21 -11.46
CA GLY A 324 -9.42 -10.77 -12.38
C GLY A 324 -8.95 -9.32 -12.24
N VAL A 325 -8.15 -8.90 -13.21
CA VAL A 325 -7.70 -7.51 -13.39
C VAL A 325 -7.86 -7.12 -14.85
N ALA A 326 -8.28 -5.88 -15.09
CA ALA A 326 -8.39 -5.30 -16.42
C ALA A 326 -7.35 -4.19 -16.59
N LEU A 327 -6.81 -4.09 -17.80
CA LEU A 327 -6.04 -2.97 -18.31
C LEU A 327 -6.95 -2.15 -19.22
N LEU A 328 -7.06 -0.86 -18.95
CA LEU A 328 -7.83 0.12 -19.71
C LEU A 328 -6.85 1.05 -20.43
N TYR A 329 -6.96 1.14 -21.75
CA TYR A 329 -6.01 1.96 -22.52
C TYR A 329 -6.34 3.45 -22.43
N GLY A 330 -5.32 4.26 -22.13
CA GLY A 330 -5.39 5.72 -22.19
C GLY A 330 -5.50 6.22 -23.62
N ALA A 331 -5.90 7.49 -23.78
CA ALA A 331 -5.96 8.15 -25.09
C ALA A 331 -6.24 9.65 -24.93
N SER A 332 -5.85 10.46 -25.92
CA SER A 332 -6.23 11.89 -26.00
C SER A 332 -7.73 12.14 -25.96
N THR A 333 -8.51 11.15 -26.41
CA THR A 333 -9.96 11.16 -26.40
C THR A 333 -10.42 9.83 -25.85
N LEU A 334 -10.72 9.80 -24.56
CA LEU A 334 -11.18 8.61 -23.87
C LEU A 334 -12.57 8.18 -24.40
N PRO A 335 -12.87 6.86 -24.44
CA PRO A 335 -14.21 6.39 -24.73
C PRO A 335 -15.18 6.81 -23.63
N ASN A 336 -16.47 6.96 -23.96
CA ASN A 336 -17.50 7.24 -22.95
C ASN A 336 -17.68 6.09 -21.94
N THR A 337 -17.29 4.87 -22.32
CA THR A 337 -17.44 3.69 -21.49
C THR A 337 -16.32 2.70 -21.79
N TYR A 338 -15.74 2.12 -20.75
CA TYR A 338 -14.96 0.90 -20.79
C TYR A 338 -15.84 -0.24 -20.31
N THR A 339 -16.02 -1.28 -21.13
CA THR A 339 -16.79 -2.45 -20.74
C THR A 339 -15.87 -3.63 -20.45
N ILE A 340 -15.84 -4.05 -19.18
CA ILE A 340 -15.08 -5.21 -18.73
C ILE A 340 -16.00 -6.43 -18.71
N ASN A 341 -15.69 -7.41 -19.55
CA ASN A 341 -16.35 -8.70 -19.61
C ASN A 341 -15.33 -9.83 -19.45
N SER A 342 -15.42 -10.55 -18.34
CA SER A 342 -14.46 -11.61 -18.01
C SER A 342 -14.54 -12.83 -18.93
N ALA A 343 -15.70 -13.10 -19.54
CA ALA A 343 -15.93 -14.29 -20.37
C ALA A 343 -15.67 -14.04 -21.86
N ASN A 344 -16.04 -12.87 -22.36
CA ASN A 344 -15.96 -12.49 -23.77
C ASN A 344 -15.63 -11.01 -23.92
N GLN A 345 -14.42 -10.65 -23.51
CA GLN A 345 -13.92 -9.28 -23.65
C GLN A 345 -13.82 -8.89 -25.13
N THR A 346 -14.60 -7.87 -25.53
CA THR A 346 -14.67 -7.38 -26.92
C THR A 346 -14.42 -5.88 -27.06
N ASP A 347 -14.39 -5.13 -25.96
CA ASP A 347 -14.02 -3.71 -25.99
C ASP A 347 -12.54 -3.60 -26.40
N PRO A 348 -12.22 -2.91 -27.50
CA PRO A 348 -10.84 -2.78 -27.98
C PRO A 348 -9.96 -1.96 -27.04
N ASN A 349 -10.55 -1.16 -26.14
CA ASN A 349 -9.82 -0.34 -25.18
C ASN A 349 -9.53 -1.07 -23.87
N VAL A 350 -9.81 -2.38 -23.80
CA VAL A 350 -9.70 -3.18 -22.58
C VAL A 350 -9.06 -4.54 -22.86
N ALA A 351 -8.07 -4.90 -22.04
CA ALA A 351 -7.51 -6.24 -21.96
C ALA A 351 -7.75 -6.83 -20.56
N VAL A 352 -8.08 -8.12 -20.47
CA VAL A 352 -8.49 -8.75 -19.21
C VAL A 352 -7.63 -9.97 -18.90
N LEU A 353 -7.20 -10.07 -17.65
CA LEU A 353 -6.62 -11.27 -17.06
C LEU A 353 -7.53 -11.82 -15.96
N THR A 354 -7.97 -13.07 -16.10
CA THR A 354 -8.89 -13.73 -15.16
C THR A 354 -8.18 -14.68 -14.21
N GLY A 355 -8.60 -14.73 -12.95
CA GLY A 355 -8.09 -15.64 -11.93
C GLY A 355 -9.04 -15.69 -10.75
N THR A 356 -9.45 -16.90 -10.34
CA THR A 356 -10.37 -17.09 -9.22
C THR A 356 -9.88 -16.37 -7.96
N GLY A 357 -10.76 -15.59 -7.32
CA GLY A 357 -10.48 -14.88 -6.08
C GLY A 357 -9.45 -13.74 -6.20
N SER A 358 -9.00 -13.40 -7.42
CA SER A 358 -8.07 -12.30 -7.71
C SER A 358 -8.79 -10.99 -8.02
N GLY A 359 -8.05 -9.89 -8.01
CA GLY A 359 -8.56 -8.55 -8.33
C GLY A 359 -8.95 -7.74 -7.10
N TRP A 360 -8.66 -8.23 -5.89
CA TRP A 360 -9.00 -7.54 -4.65
C TRP A 360 -8.15 -6.28 -4.43
N SER A 361 -6.85 -6.39 -4.70
CA SER A 361 -5.90 -5.29 -4.61
C SER A 361 -4.97 -5.32 -5.80
N VAL A 362 -4.60 -4.15 -6.31
CA VAL A 362 -3.76 -3.97 -7.49
C VAL A 362 -2.72 -2.89 -7.22
N ALA A 363 -1.47 -3.20 -7.54
CA ALA A 363 -0.36 -2.26 -7.52
C ALA A 363 0.51 -2.44 -8.75
N SER A 364 1.25 -1.41 -9.10
CA SER A 364 2.22 -1.44 -10.19
C SER A 364 3.54 -0.82 -9.75
N TYR A 365 4.61 -1.15 -10.48
CA TYR A 365 5.93 -0.57 -10.28
C TYR A 365 6.60 -0.32 -11.61
N ALA A 366 6.97 0.93 -11.85
CA ALA A 366 7.67 1.33 -13.06
C ALA A 366 9.12 0.84 -13.04
N ARG A 367 9.66 0.46 -14.21
CA ARG A 367 11.04 -0.05 -14.34
C ARG A 367 11.72 0.58 -15.54
N GLU A 368 12.92 1.12 -15.38
CA GLU A 368 13.63 1.74 -16.50
C GLU A 368 14.00 0.70 -17.57
N GLY A 369 13.66 1.03 -18.81
CA GLY A 369 13.92 0.19 -19.98
C GLY A 369 13.21 -1.16 -19.97
N LYS A 370 12.21 -1.36 -19.09
CA LYS A 370 11.45 -2.61 -18.95
C LYS A 370 9.96 -2.31 -18.81
N PRO A 371 9.07 -3.25 -19.18
CA PRO A 371 7.65 -3.11 -18.88
C PRO A 371 7.42 -2.89 -17.39
N ASN A 372 6.37 -2.16 -17.03
CA ASN A 372 5.97 -2.01 -15.64
C ASN A 372 5.61 -3.39 -15.05
N LEU A 373 5.85 -3.57 -13.76
CA LEU A 373 5.46 -4.77 -13.05
C LEU A 373 4.07 -4.55 -12.43
N VAL A 374 3.24 -5.58 -12.45
CA VAL A 374 1.90 -5.57 -11.85
C VAL A 374 1.86 -6.60 -10.73
N ALA A 375 1.25 -6.26 -9.61
CA ALA A 375 0.88 -7.19 -8.54
C ALA A 375 -0.64 -7.19 -8.36
N VAL A 376 -1.23 -8.37 -8.25
CA VAL A 376 -2.66 -8.59 -8.06
C VAL A 376 -2.87 -9.48 -6.85
N GLY A 377 -3.53 -8.95 -5.84
CA GLY A 377 -3.96 -9.67 -4.65
C GLY A 377 -5.15 -10.59 -4.91
N ALA A 378 -5.07 -11.80 -4.40
CA ALA A 378 -6.08 -12.85 -4.53
C ALA A 378 -6.39 -13.53 -3.19
N PRO A 379 -6.98 -12.81 -2.22
CA PRO A 379 -7.21 -13.31 -0.87
C PRO A 379 -8.18 -14.48 -0.77
N HIS A 380 -8.95 -14.74 -1.82
CA HIS A 380 -9.91 -15.84 -1.89
C HIS A 380 -9.45 -16.99 -2.79
N ALA A 381 -8.24 -16.92 -3.34
CA ALA A 381 -7.61 -18.03 -4.04
C ALA A 381 -6.89 -18.93 -3.02
N GLY A 382 -7.32 -20.18 -2.85
CA GLY A 382 -6.67 -21.11 -1.92
C GLY A 382 -6.62 -20.56 -0.48
N ASP A 383 -5.42 -20.46 0.09
CA ASP A 383 -5.14 -19.86 1.41
C ASP A 383 -4.77 -18.35 1.32
N GLY A 384 -5.06 -17.71 0.18
CA GLY A 384 -4.67 -16.34 -0.17
C GLY A 384 -3.36 -16.30 -0.97
N GLU A 385 -3.35 -15.52 -2.05
CA GLU A 385 -2.26 -15.48 -3.03
C GLU A 385 -2.00 -14.05 -3.54
N VAL A 386 -0.80 -13.83 -4.06
CA VAL A 386 -0.48 -12.63 -4.85
C VAL A 386 0.16 -13.08 -6.15
N TYR A 387 -0.41 -12.65 -7.28
CA TYR A 387 0.17 -12.83 -8.61
C TYR A 387 0.98 -11.59 -8.96
N TYR A 388 2.15 -11.76 -9.59
CA TYR A 388 2.83 -10.65 -10.24
C TYR A 388 3.37 -11.05 -11.61
N PHE A 389 3.34 -10.10 -12.54
CA PHE A 389 3.68 -10.27 -13.96
C PHE A 389 3.96 -8.90 -14.61
N PRO A 390 4.71 -8.82 -15.72
CA PRO A 390 4.88 -7.55 -16.43
C PRO A 390 3.59 -7.11 -17.13
N THR A 391 3.41 -5.81 -17.37
CA THR A 391 2.25 -5.26 -18.09
C THR A 391 2.10 -5.82 -19.51
N THR A 392 3.18 -6.27 -20.13
CA THR A 392 3.15 -6.97 -21.43
C THR A 392 2.42 -8.33 -21.41
N ALA A 393 2.04 -8.84 -20.23
CA ALA A 393 1.20 -10.03 -20.11
C ALA A 393 -0.25 -9.76 -20.55
N PHE A 394 -0.69 -8.49 -20.55
CA PHE A 394 -1.99 -8.13 -21.10
C PHE A 394 -1.95 -8.20 -22.62
N THR A 395 -2.90 -8.95 -23.18
CA THR A 395 -3.15 -9.01 -24.62
C THR A 395 -4.64 -8.84 -24.87
N ALA A 396 -5.01 -8.41 -26.07
CA ALA A 396 -6.41 -8.16 -26.42
C ALA A 396 -7.31 -9.37 -26.11
N GLY A 397 -8.49 -9.09 -25.57
CA GLY A 397 -9.44 -10.11 -25.11
C GLY A 397 -9.28 -10.45 -23.63
N SER A 398 -9.81 -11.62 -23.24
CA SER A 398 -9.78 -12.13 -21.87
C SER A 398 -9.00 -13.43 -21.82
N HIS A 399 -8.00 -13.51 -20.95
CA HIS A 399 -7.11 -14.66 -20.81
C HIS A 399 -6.94 -15.03 -19.33
N PRO A 400 -6.78 -16.32 -18.98
CA PRO A 400 -6.53 -16.70 -17.60
C PRO A 400 -5.10 -16.37 -17.17
N ILE A 401 -4.91 -15.88 -15.95
CA ILE A 401 -3.60 -15.68 -15.30
C ILE A 401 -2.81 -16.99 -15.29
N SER A 402 -3.48 -18.13 -15.08
CA SER A 402 -2.85 -19.46 -15.11
C SER A 402 -2.32 -19.85 -16.50
N GLY A 403 -2.77 -19.18 -17.57
CA GLY A 403 -2.28 -19.36 -18.94
C GLY A 403 -1.01 -18.58 -19.27
N LEU A 404 -0.52 -17.72 -18.36
CA LEU A 404 0.64 -16.85 -18.60
C LEU A 404 1.99 -17.58 -18.56
N GLY A 405 2.04 -18.83 -18.07
CA GLY A 405 3.27 -19.62 -17.98
C GLY A 405 4.35 -18.89 -17.19
N ASP A 406 5.55 -18.74 -17.77
CA ASP A 406 6.71 -18.13 -17.12
C ASP A 406 6.60 -16.59 -16.95
N GLN A 407 5.55 -15.96 -17.49
CA GLN A 407 5.33 -14.53 -17.32
C GLN A 407 4.69 -14.18 -15.97
N VAL A 408 4.11 -15.16 -15.27
CA VAL A 408 3.49 -14.96 -13.96
C VAL A 408 4.27 -15.69 -12.88
N THR A 409 4.36 -15.07 -11.71
CA THR A 409 4.78 -15.75 -10.50
C THR A 409 3.74 -15.55 -9.40
N THR A 410 3.55 -16.59 -8.60
CA THR A 410 2.62 -16.58 -7.47
C THR A 410 3.38 -16.60 -6.16
N ILE A 411 3.05 -15.66 -5.27
CA ILE A 411 3.44 -15.68 -3.86
C ILE A 411 2.26 -16.28 -3.09
N LYS A 412 2.53 -17.34 -2.32
CA LYS A 412 1.52 -18.00 -1.48
C LYS A 412 1.59 -17.46 -0.06
N ALA A 413 0.44 -17.47 0.62
CA ALA A 413 0.35 -17.21 2.05
C ALA A 413 1.33 -18.09 2.85
N LYS A 414 2.02 -17.50 3.82
CA LYS A 414 2.86 -18.25 4.78
C LYS A 414 2.06 -18.81 5.95
N GLN A 415 0.90 -18.22 6.24
CA GLN A 415 0.00 -18.67 7.29
C GLN A 415 -1.31 -19.12 6.65
N PRO A 416 -1.63 -20.44 6.70
CA PRO A 416 -2.88 -20.97 6.19
C PRO A 416 -4.09 -20.32 6.87
N GLY A 417 -5.21 -20.21 6.16
CA GLY A 417 -6.46 -19.64 6.68
C GLY A 417 -6.43 -18.12 6.89
N THR A 418 -5.50 -17.41 6.25
CA THR A 418 -5.49 -15.93 6.20
C THR A 418 -5.98 -15.44 4.85
N ARG A 419 -6.47 -14.21 4.79
CA ARG A 419 -6.78 -13.54 3.52
C ARG A 419 -5.53 -12.81 3.03
N PHE A 420 -4.56 -13.56 2.52
CA PHE A 420 -3.32 -12.99 2.01
C PHE A 420 -3.52 -12.33 0.63
N GLY A 421 -3.00 -11.11 0.46
CA GLY A 421 -3.21 -10.31 -0.75
C GLY A 421 -4.40 -9.35 -0.66
N ILE A 422 -4.91 -9.06 0.54
CA ILE A 422 -5.94 -8.01 0.74
C ILE A 422 -5.42 -6.59 0.45
N SER A 423 -4.10 -6.41 0.51
CA SER A 423 -3.42 -5.20 0.08
C SER A 423 -2.09 -5.61 -0.55
N VAL A 424 -1.71 -4.92 -1.63
CA VAL A 424 -0.42 -5.09 -2.29
C VAL A 424 0.18 -3.71 -2.58
N ALA A 425 1.48 -3.60 -2.45
CA ALA A 425 2.24 -2.40 -2.75
C ALA A 425 3.66 -2.78 -3.17
N PHE A 426 4.33 -1.91 -3.92
CA PHE A 426 5.75 -2.03 -4.17
C PHE A 426 6.52 -0.99 -3.35
N SER A 427 7.69 -1.40 -2.85
CA SER A 427 8.68 -0.55 -2.20
C SER A 427 10.01 -0.69 -2.93
N GLY A 428 10.67 0.40 -3.30
CA GLY A 428 11.96 0.41 -3.99
C GLY A 428 12.23 1.74 -4.68
N ALA A 429 13.51 2.13 -4.78
CA ALA A 429 13.84 3.35 -5.49
C ALA A 429 13.82 3.17 -7.01
N TRP A 430 12.95 3.92 -7.66
CA TRP A 430 12.97 4.08 -9.10
C TRP A 430 14.26 4.80 -9.55
N PRO A 431 14.87 4.48 -10.69
CA PRO A 431 14.65 3.30 -11.54
C PRO A 431 15.63 2.13 -11.31
N THR A 432 16.66 2.31 -10.47
CA THR A 432 17.82 1.41 -10.43
C THR A 432 17.71 0.27 -9.42
N GLU A 433 16.74 0.33 -8.51
CA GLU A 433 16.59 -0.71 -7.49
C GLU A 433 15.58 -1.78 -7.88
N THR A 434 15.91 -2.99 -7.43
CA THR A 434 15.01 -4.12 -7.50
C THR A 434 13.86 -3.89 -6.51
N PRO A 435 12.59 -3.97 -6.95
CA PRO A 435 11.47 -3.71 -6.06
C PRO A 435 11.30 -4.82 -5.02
N ILE A 436 10.81 -4.41 -3.86
CA ILE A 436 10.23 -5.23 -2.81
C ILE A 436 8.72 -5.21 -3.01
N LEU A 437 8.12 -6.35 -3.30
CA LEU A 437 6.67 -6.51 -3.29
C LEU A 437 6.21 -6.78 -1.86
N VAL A 438 5.33 -5.95 -1.35
CA VAL A 438 4.75 -6.03 -0.02
C VAL A 438 3.30 -6.43 -0.16
N ALA A 439 2.88 -7.45 0.59
CA ALA A 439 1.53 -7.96 0.59
C ALA A 439 1.03 -8.12 2.02
N GLY A 440 -0.16 -7.61 2.28
CA GLY A 440 -0.81 -7.74 3.57
C GLY A 440 -1.75 -8.95 3.64
N ALA A 441 -1.91 -9.48 4.84
CA ALA A 441 -2.87 -10.51 5.17
C ALA A 441 -3.64 -10.10 6.42
N ASP A 442 -4.94 -10.38 6.42
CA ASP A 442 -5.73 -10.37 7.63
C ASP A 442 -6.23 -11.77 7.98
N ASN A 443 -6.71 -11.91 9.20
CA ASN A 443 -7.38 -13.11 9.68
C ASN A 443 -8.88 -12.82 9.88
N ALA A 444 -9.50 -12.11 8.94
CA ALA A 444 -10.92 -11.83 9.06
C ALA A 444 -11.74 -13.11 8.87
N THR A 445 -12.71 -13.31 9.74
CA THR A 445 -13.62 -14.48 9.70
C THR A 445 -14.75 -14.34 8.68
N LYS A 446 -14.87 -13.16 8.05
CA LYS A 446 -15.92 -12.78 7.08
C LYS A 446 -15.29 -12.11 5.86
N GLU A 447 -15.91 -12.26 4.69
CA GLU A 447 -15.47 -11.62 3.45
C GLU A 447 -15.55 -10.08 3.52
N THR A 448 -16.60 -9.54 4.15
CA THR A 448 -16.74 -8.10 4.39
C THR A 448 -16.81 -7.84 5.90
N PRO A 449 -15.68 -7.52 6.54
CA PRO A 449 -15.65 -7.19 7.97
C PRO A 449 -16.45 -5.92 8.25
N ALA A 450 -17.25 -5.91 9.30
CA ALA A 450 -18.07 -4.76 9.68
C ALA A 450 -17.48 -3.98 10.87
N SER A 451 -16.49 -4.57 11.57
CA SER A 451 -15.84 -3.96 12.72
C SER A 451 -14.43 -4.50 12.94
N ALA A 452 -13.62 -3.77 13.72
CA ALA A 452 -12.29 -4.25 14.14
C ALA A 452 -12.32 -5.59 14.89
N ALA A 453 -13.45 -5.97 15.49
CA ALA A 453 -13.62 -7.24 16.20
C ALA A 453 -13.77 -8.44 15.26
N ASP A 454 -14.07 -8.24 13.98
CA ASP A 454 -14.17 -9.32 12.99
C ASP A 454 -12.80 -9.86 12.54
N PHE A 455 -11.71 -9.22 12.97
CA PHE A 455 -10.32 -9.55 12.60
C PHE A 455 -9.61 -10.33 13.72
N GLY A 456 -9.05 -11.50 13.37
CA GLY A 456 -8.25 -12.33 14.27
C GLY A 456 -6.81 -11.81 14.49
N PRO A 457 -6.06 -12.38 15.45
CA PRO A 457 -4.74 -11.90 15.85
C PRO A 457 -3.61 -12.22 14.86
N ASN A 458 -3.87 -13.05 13.84
CA ASN A 458 -2.87 -13.59 12.92
C ASN A 458 -2.72 -12.75 11.63
N ALA A 459 -2.92 -11.44 11.71
CA ALA A 459 -2.64 -10.57 10.58
C ALA A 459 -1.11 -10.46 10.37
N TYR A 460 -0.68 -10.28 9.13
CA TYR A 460 0.74 -10.17 8.83
C TYR A 460 1.01 -9.40 7.55
N ILE A 461 2.26 -8.99 7.38
CA ILE A 461 2.79 -8.45 6.13
C ILE A 461 3.89 -9.37 5.64
N GLN A 462 3.89 -9.66 4.34
CA GLN A 462 4.93 -10.40 3.66
C GLN A 462 5.62 -9.49 2.66
N ALA A 463 6.93 -9.37 2.75
CA ALA A 463 7.74 -8.61 1.81
C ALA A 463 8.68 -9.54 1.04
N VAL A 464 8.72 -9.39 -0.28
CA VAL A 464 9.48 -10.25 -1.19
C VAL A 464 10.34 -9.39 -2.09
N TYR A 465 11.65 -9.61 -2.07
CA TYR A 465 12.60 -8.96 -2.98
C TYR A 465 12.57 -9.63 -4.36
N LEU A 466 12.37 -8.84 -5.42
CA LEU A 466 12.11 -9.34 -6.78
C LEU A 466 13.30 -9.15 -7.74
N GLY A 467 14.44 -9.77 -7.44
CA GLY A 467 15.65 -9.72 -8.26
C GLY A 467 16.59 -10.89 -8.03
N PRO A 468 17.69 -10.98 -8.81
CA PRO A 468 18.57 -12.14 -8.78
C PRO A 468 19.12 -12.38 -7.37
N ALA A 469 19.07 -13.63 -6.91
CA ALA A 469 19.58 -14.02 -5.60
C ALA A 469 20.99 -13.46 -5.41
N ALA A 470 21.24 -12.80 -4.28
CA ALA A 470 22.58 -12.30 -3.96
C ALA A 470 23.56 -13.46 -4.10
N THR A 471 24.60 -13.31 -4.93
CA THR A 471 25.64 -14.32 -5.02
C THR A 471 26.20 -14.51 -3.61
N PRO A 472 26.20 -15.73 -3.03
CA PRO A 472 26.66 -15.91 -1.67
C PRO A 472 28.06 -15.32 -1.57
N THR A 473 28.24 -14.36 -0.67
CA THR A 473 29.55 -13.75 -0.46
C THR A 473 30.52 -14.90 -0.14
N PRO A 474 31.60 -15.09 -0.92
CA PRO A 474 32.54 -16.15 -0.64
C PRO A 474 33.02 -15.96 0.79
N VAL A 475 32.86 -16.99 1.63
CA VAL A 475 33.49 -17.01 2.95
C VAL A 475 34.96 -16.66 2.72
N PRO A 476 35.51 -15.60 3.35
CA PRO A 476 36.89 -15.24 3.13
C PRO A 476 37.73 -16.44 3.49
N THR A 477 38.36 -17.04 2.48
CA THR A 477 39.33 -18.10 2.71
C THR A 477 40.43 -17.44 3.51
N GLN A 478 40.57 -17.84 4.78
CA GLN A 478 41.69 -17.40 5.61
C GLN A 478 42.96 -17.76 4.85
N THR A 479 43.55 -16.77 4.21
CA THR A 479 44.86 -16.90 3.58
C THR A 479 45.81 -16.94 4.76
N ALA A 480 46.50 -18.07 4.93
CA ALA A 480 47.52 -18.21 5.95
C ALA A 480 48.50 -17.01 5.88
N PRO A 481 48.89 -16.41 7.02
CA PRO A 481 49.78 -15.26 7.02
C PRO A 481 51.06 -15.58 6.25
N ALA A 482 51.42 -14.71 5.31
CA ALA A 482 52.68 -14.80 4.59
C ALA A 482 53.85 -14.73 5.59
N ALA A 483 54.83 -15.61 5.43
CA ALA A 483 56.05 -15.59 6.23
C ALA A 483 56.77 -14.25 6.04
N PRO A 484 57.31 -13.64 7.12
CA PRO A 484 57.93 -12.33 7.04
C PRO A 484 59.22 -12.38 6.22
N THR A 485 59.27 -11.59 5.14
CA THR A 485 60.47 -11.35 4.35
C THR A 485 61.41 -10.45 5.14
N GLN A 486 62.66 -10.89 5.35
CA GLN A 486 63.71 -10.07 5.97
C GLN A 486 64.25 -9.08 4.94
N GLU A 487 64.11 -7.79 5.23
CA GLU A 487 64.82 -6.71 4.53
C GLU A 487 65.90 -6.16 5.49
N PRO A 488 67.15 -5.94 5.03
CA PRO A 488 68.25 -5.61 5.93
C PRO A 488 68.28 -4.12 6.28
N THR A 489 68.05 -3.80 7.55
CA THR A 489 68.19 -2.43 8.09
C THR A 489 69.67 -2.13 8.37
N ALA A 490 70.10 -0.94 7.95
CA ALA A 490 71.45 -0.41 8.10
C ALA A 490 71.96 -0.34 9.55
N GLU A 491 73.26 -0.54 9.69
CA GLU A 491 74.06 -0.62 10.91
C GLU A 491 74.13 0.70 11.69
N PRO A 492 73.91 0.74 13.02
CA PRO A 492 74.04 1.95 13.82
C PRO A 492 75.43 2.05 14.47
N THR A 493 76.09 3.19 14.31
CA THR A 493 77.33 3.53 15.03
C THR A 493 77.00 4.27 16.33
N ARG A 494 77.17 3.62 17.50
CA ARG A 494 77.88 4.14 18.69
C ARG A 494 77.68 3.27 19.94
N GLU A 495 78.78 3.13 20.67
CA GLU A 495 78.99 2.36 21.91
C GLU A 495 78.93 3.30 23.17
N PRO A 496 79.06 2.82 24.42
CA PRO A 496 77.95 2.47 25.34
C PRO A 496 77.92 3.34 26.62
N THR A 497 76.81 3.36 27.37
CA THR A 497 76.81 3.71 28.80
C THR A 497 75.72 2.94 29.56
N ALA A 498 76.03 2.61 30.81
CA ALA A 498 75.62 1.46 31.60
C ALA A 498 74.19 1.42 32.17
N ALA A 499 73.76 0.19 32.46
CA ALA A 499 72.51 -0.23 33.08
C ALA A 499 72.33 0.24 34.54
N PRO A 500 71.10 0.11 35.09
CA PRO A 500 70.97 -0.91 36.12
C PRO A 500 69.74 -1.83 36.00
N THR A 501 69.98 -3.02 36.55
CA THR A 501 69.21 -4.24 36.78
C THR A 501 67.87 -4.05 37.49
N GLN A 502 66.80 -4.78 37.07
CA GLN A 502 65.84 -5.47 37.96
C GLN A 502 65.20 -6.70 37.25
N GLU A 503 65.09 -7.80 38.00
CA GLU A 503 64.53 -9.12 37.62
C GLU A 503 62.99 -9.13 37.47
N PRO A 504 62.40 -10.05 36.68
CA PRO A 504 60.96 -10.25 36.60
C PRO A 504 60.47 -11.26 37.66
N THR A 505 59.53 -10.86 38.51
CA THR A 505 58.79 -11.77 39.40
C THR A 505 57.48 -12.21 38.74
N ALA A 506 57.30 -13.53 38.63
CA ALA A 506 56.10 -14.19 38.14
C ALA A 506 54.94 -14.10 39.17
N ILE A 507 53.70 -13.94 38.69
CA ILE A 507 52.49 -14.12 39.52
C ILE A 507 51.62 -15.21 38.89
N ALA A 508 51.28 -16.18 39.74
CA ALA A 508 50.55 -17.41 39.46
C ALA A 508 49.02 -17.22 39.52
N ILE A 509 48.34 -18.11 38.79
CA ILE A 509 46.88 -18.30 38.72
C ILE A 509 46.41 -19.08 39.97
N PRO A 510 45.32 -18.69 40.67
CA PRO A 510 44.74 -19.52 41.72
C PRO A 510 43.80 -20.60 41.18
N GLN A 511 43.99 -21.85 41.64
CA GLN A 511 43.05 -22.97 41.53
C GLN A 511 42.10 -22.98 42.74
N GLU A 512 40.82 -23.31 42.52
CA GLU A 512 39.87 -23.66 43.58
C GLU A 512 39.73 -25.19 43.76
N PRO A 513 39.42 -25.69 44.98
CA PRO A 513 39.54 -27.11 45.33
C PRO A 513 38.25 -27.93 45.11
N ARG A 514 38.44 -29.20 44.76
CA ARG A 514 37.40 -30.25 44.65
C ARG A 514 37.18 -30.97 45.98
N THR A 515 35.93 -31.37 46.24
CA THR A 515 35.54 -32.42 47.22
C THR A 515 34.30 -33.19 46.73
N PRO A 516 34.03 -34.43 47.21
CA PRO A 516 33.67 -35.57 46.35
C PRO A 516 32.24 -36.09 46.48
N LEU A 517 31.82 -36.87 45.47
CA LEU A 517 30.51 -37.50 45.29
C LEU A 517 30.27 -38.75 46.17
N SER A 518 29.00 -39.01 46.53
CA SER A 518 28.47 -40.30 47.03
C SER A 518 26.94 -40.40 46.79
N PRO A 519 26.34 -41.61 46.78
CA PRO A 519 25.49 -42.08 45.66
C PRO A 519 23.95 -42.02 45.85
N LEU A 520 23.25 -42.12 44.71
CA LEU A 520 21.79 -42.14 44.54
C LEU A 520 21.08 -43.42 45.05
N PRO A 521 19.83 -43.32 45.52
CA PRO A 521 18.86 -44.42 45.46
C PRO A 521 17.79 -44.22 44.38
N VAL A 522 17.47 -45.33 43.71
CA VAL A 522 16.43 -45.57 42.70
C VAL A 522 15.04 -45.70 43.35
N VAL A 523 13.95 -45.32 42.66
CA VAL A 523 12.57 -45.89 42.74
C VAL A 523 11.65 -45.19 41.68
N PRO A 524 10.57 -45.83 41.16
CA PRO A 524 10.31 -45.99 39.71
C PRO A 524 9.18 -45.14 39.10
N ALA A 525 9.05 -45.26 37.78
CA ALA A 525 8.19 -44.50 36.85
C ALA A 525 6.69 -44.85 36.85
N LYS A 526 5.83 -43.84 36.60
CA LYS A 526 4.63 -43.86 35.69
C LYS A 526 3.96 -42.47 35.58
N PRO A 527 3.00 -42.22 34.66
CA PRO A 527 3.15 -41.85 33.24
C PRO A 527 2.70 -40.39 32.91
N SER A 528 3.06 -39.92 31.72
CA SER A 528 2.72 -38.60 31.16
C SER A 528 1.22 -38.33 30.98
N PRO A 529 0.83 -37.03 30.98
CA PRO A 529 0.10 -36.50 29.83
C PRO A 529 0.57 -35.08 29.38
N LEU A 530 0.63 -34.90 28.05
CA LEU A 530 0.48 -33.69 27.20
C LEU A 530 1.11 -32.34 27.63
N PRO A 531 1.98 -31.72 26.80
CA PRO A 531 2.37 -30.32 27.00
C PRO A 531 1.39 -29.33 26.34
N ALA A 532 1.05 -28.31 27.13
CA ALA A 532 0.32 -27.10 26.79
C ALA A 532 1.23 -26.07 26.03
N PRO A 533 0.67 -24.99 25.45
CA PRO A 533 1.33 -24.16 24.45
C PRO A 533 2.40 -23.23 25.01
N VAL A 534 3.38 -22.92 24.15
CA VAL A 534 4.57 -22.12 24.42
C VAL A 534 4.27 -20.62 24.45
N ASP A 535 4.89 -19.99 25.43
CA ASP A 535 4.81 -18.61 25.89
C ASP A 535 5.44 -17.61 24.89
N ALA A 536 4.71 -16.55 24.53
CA ALA A 536 5.22 -15.42 23.76
C ALA A 536 5.55 -14.28 24.72
N GLY A 537 6.84 -13.96 24.85
CA GLY A 537 7.34 -12.91 25.74
C GLY A 537 6.80 -11.54 25.37
N VAL A 538 6.03 -10.95 26.30
CA VAL A 538 5.57 -9.56 26.28
C VAL A 538 6.54 -8.71 27.09
N LEU A 539 7.05 -7.63 26.48
CA LEU A 539 7.81 -6.59 27.17
C LEU A 539 6.87 -5.76 28.05
N VAL A 540 7.16 -5.72 29.36
CA VAL A 540 6.46 -4.90 30.36
C VAL A 540 7.12 -3.53 30.45
N THR A 541 6.36 -2.45 30.25
CA THR A 541 6.69 -1.12 30.81
C THR A 541 5.78 -0.84 31.98
N ASP A 542 6.40 -0.54 33.11
CA ASP A 542 5.81 -0.46 34.44
C ASP A 542 5.26 0.94 34.75
N LYS A 543 4.20 0.97 35.57
CA LYS A 543 3.66 2.06 36.41
C LYS A 543 2.86 3.23 35.80
N LEU A 544 1.54 3.10 35.96
CA LEU A 544 0.66 4.22 36.38
C LEU A 544 -0.17 3.78 37.60
N THR A 545 -0.07 4.56 38.66
CA THR A 545 -0.67 4.31 39.98
C THR A 545 -2.18 4.50 39.99
N SER A 546 -2.88 3.56 40.62
CA SER A 546 -4.31 3.50 40.86
C SER A 546 -4.77 4.43 41.98
N ALA A 547 -5.86 5.17 41.75
CA ALA A 547 -6.66 5.80 42.80
C ALA A 547 -8.05 5.17 42.83
N ASN A 548 -8.35 4.54 43.96
CA ASN A 548 -9.60 3.85 44.29
C ASN A 548 -10.79 4.81 44.44
N ALA A 549 -11.97 4.42 43.94
CA ALA A 549 -13.24 4.81 44.55
C ALA A 549 -14.28 3.68 44.44
N LYS A 550 -14.65 3.16 45.61
CA LYS A 550 -15.60 2.07 45.85
C LYS A 550 -17.04 2.48 45.50
N VAL A 551 -17.75 1.55 44.85
CA VAL A 551 -19.20 1.51 44.73
C VAL A 551 -19.83 1.35 46.12
N LYS A 552 -20.80 2.21 46.46
CA LYS A 552 -21.76 1.97 47.55
C LYS A 552 -23.18 2.10 46.99
N THR A 553 -23.92 1.00 47.10
CA THR A 553 -25.35 0.89 46.93
C THR A 553 -26.10 1.55 48.09
N GLY A 554 -27.20 2.23 47.78
CA GLY A 554 -28.11 2.80 48.77
C GLY A 554 -29.46 3.12 48.13
N ALA A 555 -30.47 2.32 48.47
CA ALA A 555 -31.86 2.55 48.11
C ALA A 555 -32.54 3.56 49.08
N VAL A 556 -33.65 4.15 48.63
CA VAL A 556 -34.94 4.38 49.36
C VAL A 556 -35.56 5.79 49.15
N ARG A 557 -36.79 5.77 48.56
CA ARG A 557 -38.01 6.60 48.69
C ARG A 557 -38.11 8.05 48.16
N SER A 558 -38.89 8.13 47.07
CA SER A 558 -40.14 8.89 46.85
C SER A 558 -40.47 10.17 47.65
N SER A 559 -40.79 11.25 46.91
CA SER A 559 -41.99 12.09 47.09
C SER A 559 -42.30 12.97 45.85
N LYS A 560 -43.61 13.16 45.63
CA LYS A 560 -44.38 13.74 44.51
C LYS A 560 -44.10 15.21 44.15
N LEU A 561 -44.36 15.59 42.88
CA LEU A 561 -45.46 16.49 42.43
C LEU A 561 -45.55 16.51 40.87
N ALA A 562 -46.63 15.96 40.28
CA ALA A 562 -47.68 16.62 39.47
C ALA A 562 -47.23 17.18 38.08
N ILE A 563 -47.42 16.46 36.96
CA ILE A 563 -48.62 16.31 36.08
C ILE A 563 -49.11 17.61 35.44
N THR A 564 -49.03 17.69 34.10
CA THR A 564 -50.11 17.86 33.08
C THR A 564 -49.44 17.93 31.70
N GLY A 565 -49.82 17.30 30.59
CA GLY A 565 -50.85 16.34 30.18
C GLY A 565 -50.46 15.83 28.77
N LEU A 566 -50.67 14.54 28.46
CA LEU A 566 -51.64 13.99 27.47
C LEU A 566 -51.39 14.45 26.02
N ASP A 567 -51.35 13.62 24.98
CA ASP A 567 -51.67 12.19 24.75
C ASP A 567 -50.98 11.78 23.43
N ALA A 568 -50.35 10.60 23.32
CA ALA A 568 -50.92 9.32 22.84
C ALA A 568 -51.41 9.40 21.37
N THR A 569 -51.00 8.56 20.42
CA THR A 569 -51.07 7.09 20.46
C THR A 569 -50.15 6.42 19.43
N ALA A 570 -49.75 5.19 19.78
CA ALA A 570 -48.94 4.26 19.02
C ALA A 570 -49.74 3.44 17.98
N GLY A 571 -49.02 2.77 17.09
CA GLY A 571 -49.54 1.65 16.29
C GLY A 571 -48.43 0.89 15.57
N LEU A 572 -47.87 -0.13 16.23
CA LEU A 572 -47.18 -1.25 15.57
C LEU A 572 -48.18 -2.01 14.66
N PHE A 573 -47.75 -2.51 13.50
CA PHE A 573 -48.01 -3.89 13.04
C PHE A 573 -47.14 -4.26 11.82
N ALA A 574 -46.98 -5.57 11.64
CA ALA A 574 -45.90 -6.25 10.94
C ALA A 574 -46.15 -6.57 9.45
N LEU A 575 -45.03 -6.83 8.78
CA LEU A 575 -44.74 -7.75 7.66
C LEU A 575 -45.88 -8.66 7.11
N ALA A 576 -46.14 -8.64 5.79
CA ALA A 576 -46.21 -9.83 4.90
C ALA A 576 -46.65 -9.53 3.44
N LEU A 577 -45.82 -10.01 2.49
CA LEU A 577 -46.09 -10.66 1.19
C LEU A 577 -46.91 -10.01 0.02
N LEU A 578 -46.16 -9.78 -1.07
CA LEU A 578 -46.26 -10.36 -2.44
C LEU A 578 -47.49 -10.16 -3.36
N ALA A 579 -47.15 -9.70 -4.59
CA ALA A 579 -47.77 -9.97 -5.91
C ALA A 579 -49.17 -9.34 -6.14
N THR A 580 -49.53 -8.68 -7.23
CA THR A 580 -49.21 -8.70 -8.67
C THR A 580 -49.62 -7.30 -9.19
N GLY A 581 -48.99 -6.71 -10.20
CA GLY A 581 -49.36 -6.97 -11.59
C GLY A 581 -49.99 -5.73 -12.24
N VAL A 582 -49.34 -5.29 -13.33
CA VAL A 582 -49.95 -4.70 -14.52
C VAL A 582 -50.62 -3.33 -14.40
N GLY A 583 -49.89 -2.33 -14.91
CA GLY A 583 -50.31 -1.71 -16.16
C GLY A 583 -51.02 -0.37 -16.07
N ALA A 584 -50.44 0.59 -16.80
CA ALA A 584 -51.13 1.67 -17.53
C ALA A 584 -51.76 2.77 -16.65
N LEU A 585 -51.83 4.03 -17.03
CA LEU A 585 -51.34 4.83 -18.15
C LEU A 585 -51.91 6.22 -17.83
N VAL A 586 -51.12 7.27 -18.05
CA VAL A 586 -51.59 8.53 -18.68
C VAL A 586 -52.21 9.66 -17.83
N LEU A 587 -51.68 10.83 -18.22
CA LEU A 587 -52.19 12.20 -18.21
C LEU A 587 -52.23 12.94 -16.87
N ARG A 588 -51.27 13.83 -16.58
CA ARG A 588 -51.00 15.14 -17.23
C ARG A 588 -51.96 16.23 -16.74
N SER A 589 -51.29 17.30 -16.32
CA SER A 589 -51.65 18.70 -16.55
C SER A 589 -52.35 19.44 -15.41
N ARG A 590 -51.65 20.54 -15.05
CA ARG A 590 -52.16 21.90 -14.83
C ARG A 590 -52.84 22.12 -13.48
N ARG A 591 -52.69 23.25 -12.81
CA ARG A 591 -51.89 24.48 -12.93
C ARG A 591 -52.41 25.35 -11.77
N ASN A 592 -51.66 26.40 -11.44
CA ASN A 592 -52.07 27.56 -10.63
C ASN A 592 -52.01 27.31 -9.12
N ALA A 593 -51.44 28.20 -8.31
CA ALA A 593 -50.96 29.56 -8.53
C ALA A 593 -49.69 29.80 -7.71
#